data_AF-A0A7L3MYV5-F1
#
_entry.id   AF-A0A7L3MYV5-F1
#
_cell.length_a   1.000
_cell.length_b   1.000
_cell.length_c   1.000
_cell.angle_alpha   90.00
_cell.angle_beta   90.00
_cell.angle_gamma   90.00
#
_symmetry.space_group_name_H-M   'P 1'
#
loop_
_entity.id
_entity.type
_entity.pdbx_description
1 polymer ?
#
loop_
_entity_poly.entity_id
_entity_poly.type
_entity_poly.pdbx_seq_one_letter_code
_entity_poly.pdbx_strand_id
1 'polypeptide(L)'
;KRKKKKKKIKKKSKKKAKERAKEEKAKGEEVPGPSLEQWQKESGVDPGPVLTDEQKSRIQAMKPMTKEEWDARQSVIRRVVDPETGRTRLIKGDGEVLEEIVSKERHKEINKQATRGDGLAFQVRTGMLQ
;
A
#
# COMPACT_ATOMS: atom_id res chain seq x y z
N LYS A 1 15.04 -41.66 -13.77
CA LYS A 1 13.67 -41.30 -13.30
C LYS A 1 13.42 -41.53 -11.77
N ARG A 2 14.00 -42.55 -11.11
CA ARG A 2 13.75 -42.91 -9.68
C ARG A 2 14.12 -41.83 -8.63
N LYS A 3 15.23 -41.12 -8.81
CA LYS A 3 15.74 -40.06 -7.90
C LYS A 3 14.78 -38.85 -7.80
N LYS A 4 14.14 -38.45 -8.91
CA LYS A 4 13.17 -37.35 -8.98
C LYS A 4 11.87 -37.68 -8.23
N LYS A 5 11.41 -38.94 -8.32
CA LYS A 5 10.23 -39.43 -7.59
C LYS A 5 10.46 -39.43 -6.07
N LYS A 6 11.64 -39.88 -5.60
CA LYS A 6 12.03 -39.86 -4.18
C LYS A 6 12.08 -38.43 -3.60
N LYS A 7 12.61 -37.44 -4.35
CA LYS A 7 12.65 -36.03 -3.93
C LYS A 7 11.24 -35.42 -3.80
N LYS A 8 10.32 -35.76 -4.70
CA LYS A 8 8.92 -35.27 -4.68
C LYS A 8 8.14 -35.82 -3.47
N ILE A 9 8.36 -37.08 -3.11
CA ILE A 9 7.73 -37.71 -1.93
C ILE A 9 8.26 -37.09 -0.63
N LYS A 10 9.59 -36.88 -0.51
CA LYS A 10 10.19 -36.23 0.67
C LYS A 10 9.72 -34.77 0.87
N LYS A 11 9.45 -34.03 -0.22
CA LYS A 11 8.89 -32.68 -0.14
C LYS A 11 7.43 -32.68 0.32
N LYS A 12 6.62 -33.64 -0.14
CA LYS A 12 5.22 -33.78 0.27
C LYS A 12 5.10 -34.18 1.75
N SER A 13 5.93 -35.12 2.24
CA SER A 13 5.91 -35.52 3.65
C SER A 13 6.33 -34.37 4.59
N LYS A 14 7.36 -33.60 4.21
CA LYS A 14 7.79 -32.42 4.98
C LYS A 14 6.71 -31.32 5.05
N LYS A 15 5.94 -31.11 3.97
CA LYS A 15 4.83 -30.15 3.96
C LYS A 15 3.69 -30.60 4.90
N LYS A 16 3.32 -31.89 4.82
CA LYS A 16 2.24 -32.47 5.65
C LYS A 16 2.58 -32.46 7.14
N ALA A 17 3.84 -32.68 7.51
CA ALA A 17 4.31 -32.57 8.89
C ALA A 17 4.26 -31.11 9.41
N LYS A 18 4.58 -30.12 8.58
CA LYS A 18 4.51 -28.70 8.95
C LYS A 18 3.07 -28.20 9.11
N GLU A 19 2.13 -28.70 8.31
CA GLU A 19 0.70 -28.42 8.47
C GLU A 19 0.16 -29.02 9.77
N ARG A 20 0.44 -30.30 10.06
CA ARG A 20 0.02 -30.92 11.33
C ARG A 20 0.59 -30.23 12.57
N ALA A 21 1.84 -29.78 12.52
CA ALA A 21 2.43 -29.01 13.62
C ALA A 21 1.79 -27.62 13.79
N LYS A 22 1.26 -27.01 12.72
CA LYS A 22 0.48 -25.76 12.82
C LYS A 22 -0.92 -26.01 13.35
N GLU A 23 -1.53 -27.13 12.99
CA GLU A 23 -2.88 -27.51 13.39
C GLU A 23 -2.91 -27.95 14.87
N GLU A 24 -1.89 -28.66 15.36
CA GLU A 24 -1.72 -28.92 16.80
C GLU A 24 -1.43 -27.64 17.59
N LYS A 25 -0.61 -26.73 17.05
CA LYS A 25 -0.34 -25.43 17.71
C LYS A 25 -1.56 -24.50 17.69
N ALA A 26 -2.57 -24.78 16.87
CA ALA A 26 -3.86 -24.10 16.85
C ALA A 26 -4.92 -24.79 17.73
N LYS A 27 -4.62 -25.98 18.27
CA LYS A 27 -5.53 -26.77 19.13
C LYS A 27 -5.05 -26.95 20.58
N GLY A 28 -3.92 -26.33 20.96
CA GLY A 28 -3.39 -26.37 22.32
C GLY A 28 -3.51 -25.03 23.04
N GLU A 29 -4.07 -25.08 24.25
CA GLU A 29 -4.34 -24.00 25.22
C GLU A 29 -5.59 -23.13 24.98
N GLU A 30 -6.77 -23.74 25.19
CA GLU A 30 -7.85 -23.03 25.89
C GLU A 30 -7.39 -22.75 27.33
N VAL A 31 -6.63 -21.66 27.49
CA VAL A 31 -6.56 -20.96 28.78
C VAL A 31 -7.99 -20.50 29.11
N PRO A 32 -8.48 -20.65 30.35
CA PRO A 32 -9.76 -20.06 30.75
C PRO A 32 -9.53 -18.55 30.95
N GLY A 33 -9.26 -17.84 29.85
CA GLY A 33 -9.32 -16.40 29.77
C GLY A 33 -10.74 -16.00 29.35
N PRO A 34 -11.25 -14.84 29.78
CA PRO A 34 -12.62 -14.44 29.47
C PRO A 34 -12.81 -14.43 27.95
N SER A 35 -13.80 -15.18 27.47
CA SER A 35 -14.14 -15.25 26.04
C SER A 35 -14.39 -13.84 25.51
N LEU A 36 -14.06 -13.59 24.24
CA LEU A 36 -14.35 -12.35 23.52
C LEU A 36 -15.85 -11.94 23.64
N GLU A 37 -16.72 -12.94 23.78
CA GLU A 37 -18.15 -12.76 24.02
C GLU A 37 -18.45 -12.14 25.38
N GLN A 38 -17.64 -12.41 26.41
CA GLN A 38 -17.79 -11.81 27.74
C GLN A 38 -17.42 -10.32 27.73
N TRP A 39 -16.37 -9.93 27.00
CA TRP A 39 -16.02 -8.52 26.78
C TRP A 39 -17.08 -7.75 26.00
N GLN A 40 -17.67 -8.39 24.97
CA GLN A 40 -18.77 -7.78 24.23
C GLN A 40 -20.05 -7.67 25.07
N LYS A 41 -20.31 -8.64 25.95
CA LYS A 41 -21.51 -8.62 26.82
C LYS A 41 -21.36 -7.67 28.01
N GLU A 42 -20.15 -7.48 28.55
CA GLU A 42 -19.84 -6.49 29.60
C GLU A 42 -19.83 -5.04 29.08
N SER A 43 -19.75 -4.81 27.77
CA SER A 43 -20.00 -3.49 27.17
C SER A 43 -21.50 -3.11 27.11
N GLY A 44 -22.38 -3.99 27.58
CA GLY A 44 -23.79 -3.72 27.80
C GLY A 44 -24.04 -3.09 29.17
N VAL A 45 -24.06 -1.76 29.21
CA VAL A 45 -24.73 -0.95 30.23
C VAL A 45 -24.09 -0.96 31.64
N ASP A 46 -22.89 -0.40 31.75
CA ASP A 46 -22.54 0.35 32.96
C ASP A 46 -22.73 1.85 32.66
N PRO A 47 -23.68 2.57 33.30
CA PRO A 47 -23.81 4.01 33.13
C PRO A 47 -22.68 4.69 33.90
N GLY A 48 -21.46 4.58 33.35
CA GLY A 48 -20.35 5.46 33.72
C GLY A 48 -20.77 6.92 33.58
N PRO A 49 -20.14 7.85 34.34
CA PRO A 49 -20.57 9.23 34.42
C PRO A 49 -20.78 9.82 33.04
N VAL A 50 -21.96 10.40 32.81
CA VAL A 50 -22.38 10.98 31.52
C VAL A 50 -21.26 11.90 31.03
N LEU A 51 -20.45 11.40 30.09
CA LEU A 51 -19.34 12.14 29.53
C LEU A 51 -19.92 13.44 28.96
N THR A 52 -19.43 14.56 29.47
CA THR A 52 -19.79 15.88 28.95
C THR A 52 -19.41 15.93 27.46
N ASP A 53 -20.13 16.73 26.68
CA ASP A 53 -19.88 16.82 25.23
C ASP A 53 -18.44 17.27 24.92
N GLU A 54 -17.82 18.00 25.85
CA GLU A 54 -16.42 18.39 25.82
C GLU A 54 -15.46 17.19 26.01
N GLN A 55 -15.76 16.29 26.94
CA GLN A 55 -15.00 15.05 27.10
C GLN A 55 -15.18 14.11 25.91
N LYS A 56 -16.39 14.02 25.33
CA LYS A 56 -16.63 13.26 24.09
C LYS A 56 -15.83 13.81 22.92
N SER A 57 -15.79 15.14 22.76
CA SER A 57 -15.01 15.81 21.72
C SER A 57 -13.51 15.55 21.89
N ARG A 58 -12.99 15.62 23.12
CA ARG A 58 -11.58 15.33 23.41
C ARG A 58 -11.21 13.87 23.09
N ILE A 59 -12.06 12.92 23.46
CA ILE A 59 -11.84 11.50 23.16
C ILE A 59 -11.87 11.26 21.64
N GLN A 60 -12.79 11.92 20.91
CA GLN A 60 -12.84 11.87 19.45
C GLN A 60 -11.60 12.49 18.80
N ALA A 61 -11.12 13.63 19.30
CA ALA A 61 -9.95 14.33 18.76
C ALA A 61 -8.63 13.58 19.01
N MET A 62 -8.53 12.85 20.12
CA MET A 62 -7.35 12.03 20.43
C MET A 62 -7.43 10.62 19.83
N LYS A 63 -8.56 10.24 19.22
CA LYS A 63 -8.72 8.94 18.57
C LYS A 63 -7.78 8.86 17.37
N PRO A 64 -6.94 7.81 17.27
CA PRO A 64 -6.19 7.56 16.05
C PRO A 64 -7.14 7.50 14.85
N MET A 65 -6.72 8.09 13.73
CA MET A 65 -7.49 8.10 12.48
C MET A 65 -7.96 6.67 12.15
N THR A 66 -9.22 6.54 11.78
CA THR A 66 -9.77 5.25 11.36
C THR A 66 -9.14 4.82 10.04
N LYS A 67 -9.13 3.51 9.76
CA LYS A 67 -8.55 2.99 8.52
C LYS A 67 -9.25 3.58 7.30
N GLU A 68 -10.55 3.79 7.39
CA GLU A 68 -11.39 4.35 6.33
C GLU A 68 -11.04 5.81 6.04
N GLU A 69 -10.82 6.62 7.06
CA GLU A 69 -10.38 8.01 6.93
C GLU A 69 -8.96 8.11 6.36
N TRP A 70 -8.07 7.20 6.76
CA TRP A 70 -6.72 7.12 6.23
C TRP A 70 -6.73 6.70 4.76
N ASP A 71 -7.49 5.67 4.40
CA ASP A 71 -7.68 5.23 3.02
C ASP A 71 -8.29 6.34 2.17
N ALA A 72 -9.29 7.06 2.69
CA ALA A 72 -9.89 8.22 2.02
C ALA A 72 -8.83 9.30 1.74
N ARG A 73 -8.01 9.66 2.74
CA ARG A 73 -6.91 10.62 2.59
C ARG A 73 -5.86 10.14 1.58
N GLN A 74 -5.50 8.85 1.58
CA GLN A 74 -4.52 8.29 0.65
C GLN A 74 -5.07 8.07 -0.76
N SER A 75 -6.38 7.97 -0.94
CA SER A 75 -7.00 7.70 -2.25
C SER A 75 -7.02 8.90 -3.20
N VAL A 76 -6.80 10.11 -2.69
CA VAL A 76 -6.85 11.34 -3.48
C VAL A 76 -5.66 11.42 -4.43
N ILE A 77 -5.93 11.58 -5.74
CA ILE A 77 -4.92 11.74 -6.78
C ILE A 77 -5.05 13.13 -7.40
N ARG A 78 -3.96 13.91 -7.40
CA ARG A 78 -3.88 15.26 -7.97
C ARG A 78 -2.83 15.33 -9.07
N ARG A 79 -3.07 16.11 -10.13
CA ARG A 79 -2.08 16.44 -11.16
C ARG A 79 -1.34 17.71 -10.74
N VAL A 80 -0.02 17.65 -10.65
CA VAL A 80 0.80 18.75 -10.16
C VAL A 80 1.95 18.97 -11.12
N VAL A 81 2.16 20.21 -11.52
CA VAL A 81 3.30 20.60 -12.35
C VAL A 81 4.50 20.83 -11.43
N ASP A 82 5.60 20.14 -11.72
CA ASP A 82 6.87 20.36 -11.02
C ASP A 82 7.54 21.64 -11.53
N PRO A 83 7.86 22.60 -10.64
CA PRO A 83 8.46 23.86 -11.02
C PRO A 83 9.86 23.72 -11.62
N GLU A 84 10.64 22.68 -11.29
CA GLU A 84 12.02 22.54 -11.79
C GLU A 84 12.06 21.97 -13.21
N THR A 85 11.23 20.97 -13.50
CA THR A 85 11.28 20.24 -14.78
C THR A 85 10.12 20.57 -15.72
N GLY A 86 9.09 21.29 -15.24
CA GLY A 86 7.87 21.58 -15.97
C GLY A 86 6.99 20.36 -16.27
N ARG A 87 7.35 19.17 -15.77
CA ARG A 87 6.60 17.93 -16.01
C ARG A 87 5.39 17.85 -15.10
N THR A 88 4.24 17.47 -15.66
CA THR A 88 3.05 17.14 -14.86
C THR A 88 3.22 15.75 -14.26
N ARG A 89 3.22 15.66 -12.93
CA ARG A 89 3.26 14.41 -12.16
C ARG A 89 1.91 14.19 -11.48
N LEU A 90 1.48 12.93 -11.37
CA LEU A 90 0.36 12.61 -10.49
C LEU A 90 0.91 12.43 -9.08
N ILE A 91 0.25 13.00 -8.07
CA ILE A 91 0.62 12.85 -6.66
C ILE A 91 -0.57 12.21 -5.95
N LYS A 92 -0.31 11.14 -5.22
CA LYS A 92 -1.29 10.42 -4.42
C LYS A 92 -1.08 10.69 -2.94
N GLY A 93 -2.19 10.93 -2.23
CA GLY A 93 -2.20 11.11 -0.78
C GLY A 93 -1.19 12.16 -0.32
N ASP A 94 -0.33 11.75 0.62
CA ASP A 94 0.63 12.64 1.30
C ASP A 94 1.92 12.93 0.49
N GLY A 95 2.08 12.41 -0.73
CA GLY A 95 3.23 12.75 -1.57
C GLY A 95 3.78 11.66 -2.47
N GLU A 96 3.12 10.51 -2.58
CA GLU A 96 3.58 9.46 -3.50
C GLU A 96 3.48 9.94 -4.94
N VAL A 97 4.59 9.98 -5.66
CA VAL A 97 4.63 10.36 -7.08
C VAL A 97 4.22 9.16 -7.92
N LEU A 98 3.16 9.33 -8.69
CA LEU A 98 2.66 8.36 -9.65
C LEU A 98 2.98 8.79 -11.08
N GLU A 99 3.33 7.80 -11.89
CA GLU A 99 3.50 7.96 -13.33
C GLU A 99 2.21 7.57 -14.07
N GLU A 100 1.82 8.39 -15.05
CA GLU A 100 0.71 8.05 -15.93
C GLU A 100 1.20 7.08 -17.00
N ILE A 101 0.56 5.90 -17.10
CA ILE A 101 0.77 5.04 -18.26
C ILE A 101 0.14 5.74 -19.47
N VAL A 102 0.98 6.14 -20.42
CA VAL A 102 0.55 6.82 -21.64
C VAL A 102 0.41 5.85 -22.81
N SER A 103 -0.42 6.20 -23.79
CA SER A 103 -0.50 5.47 -25.05
C SER A 103 0.84 5.50 -25.79
N LYS A 104 1.07 4.52 -26.66
CA LYS A 104 2.28 4.45 -27.50
C LYS A 104 2.48 5.71 -28.35
N GLU A 105 1.41 6.28 -28.87
CA GLU A 105 1.44 7.50 -29.68
C GLU A 105 1.85 8.71 -28.86
N ARG A 106 1.25 8.90 -27.68
CA ARG A 106 1.61 9.97 -26.76
C ARG A 106 3.04 9.83 -26.24
N HIS A 107 3.50 8.62 -25.96
CA HIS A 107 4.89 8.37 -25.60
C HIS A 107 5.87 8.81 -26.70
N LYS A 108 5.56 8.51 -27.97
CA LYS A 108 6.37 8.98 -29.11
C LYS A 108 6.40 10.50 -29.21
N GLU A 109 5.27 11.16 -28.98
CA GLU A 109 5.18 12.62 -29.00
C GLU A 109 6.00 13.27 -27.88
N ILE A 110 5.90 12.74 -26.65
CA ILE A 110 6.73 13.18 -25.51
C ILE A 110 8.21 13.04 -25.85
N ASN A 111 8.63 11.90 -26.41
CA ASN A 111 10.02 11.70 -26.79
C ASN A 111 10.47 12.66 -27.89
N LYS A 112 9.61 12.95 -28.88
CA LYS A 112 9.90 13.92 -29.94
C LYS A 112 10.05 15.34 -29.39
N GLN A 113 9.20 15.73 -28.43
CA GLN A 113 9.31 17.04 -27.77
C GLN A 113 10.56 17.12 -26.90
N ALA A 114 10.86 16.07 -26.12
CA ALA A 114 12.03 16.02 -25.24
C ALA A 114 13.36 16.11 -26.00
N THR A 115 13.43 15.49 -27.19
CA THR A 115 14.65 15.44 -28.02
C THR A 115 14.71 16.54 -29.08
N ARG A 116 13.74 17.48 -29.11
CA ARG A 116 13.67 18.53 -30.14
C ARG A 116 14.92 19.41 -30.19
N GLY A 117 15.56 19.65 -29.04
CA GLY A 117 16.79 20.45 -28.95
C GLY A 117 18.07 19.67 -29.24
N ASP A 118 18.05 18.34 -29.12
CA ASP A 118 19.25 17.51 -29.18
C ASP A 118 19.84 17.47 -30.58
N GLY A 119 18.99 17.42 -31.61
CA GLY A 119 19.43 17.43 -33.01
C GLY A 119 20.18 18.72 -33.37
N LEU A 120 19.67 19.87 -32.93
CA LEU A 120 20.31 21.17 -33.12
C LEU A 120 21.61 21.28 -32.32
N ALA A 121 21.60 20.89 -31.05
CA ALA A 121 22.79 20.90 -30.21
C ALA A 121 23.89 19.98 -30.75
N PHE A 122 23.52 18.82 -31.29
CA PHE A 122 24.45 17.90 -31.96
C PHE A 122 25.01 18.51 -33.25
N GLN A 123 24.17 19.07 -34.12
CA GLN A 123 24.60 19.66 -35.40
C GLN A 123 25.52 20.86 -35.20
N VAL A 124 25.23 21.73 -34.23
CA VAL A 124 26.10 22.86 -33.86
C VAL A 124 27.43 22.34 -33.31
N ARG A 125 27.41 21.36 -32.40
CA ARG A 125 28.63 20.79 -31.81
C ARG A 125 29.53 20.10 -32.85
N THR A 126 28.93 19.42 -33.82
CA THR A 126 29.66 18.69 -34.86
C THR A 126 30.00 19.54 -36.09
N GLY A 127 29.65 20.83 -36.09
CA GLY A 127 29.95 21.75 -37.18
C GLY A 127 29.19 21.44 -38.49
N MET A 128 28.08 20.69 -38.41
CA MET A 128 27.25 20.35 -39.56
C MET A 128 26.20 21.42 -39.89
N LEU A 129 25.95 22.36 -38.97
CA LEU A 129 25.20 23.58 -39.24
C LEU A 129 26.21 24.74 -39.42
N GLN A 130 26.30 25.27 -40.64
CA GLN A 130 26.89 26.59 -40.95
C GLN A 130 25.78 27.59 -41.20
#